data_AF-G3QBZ9-F1
#
_entry.id   AF-G3QBZ9-F1
#
_cell.length_a   1.000
_cell.length_b   1.000
_cell.length_c   1.000
_cell.angle_alpha   90.00
_cell.angle_beta   90.00
_cell.angle_gamma   90.00
#
_symmetry.space_group_name_H-M   'P 1'
#
loop_
_entity.id
_entity.type
_entity.pdbx_description
1 polymer ?
#
loop_
_entity_poly.entity_id
_entity_poly.type
_entity_poly.pdbx_seq_one_letter_code
_entity_poly.pdbx_strand_id
1 'polypeptide(L)'
;LFIGDLERVVNLLLCLSARLARVQNALSTVDQHTDAEEKQSLDNRHRLLCKQREDAKDLKDNLDRRENLVSSFLARQLSAEQLQDYRRFVQTKASLLIRQKDLEEKQRLGEEQLEALSNSPSR
;
A
#
# COMPACT_ATOMS: atom_id res chain seq x y z
N LEU A 1 -4.30 -12.45 14.65
CA LEU A 1 -3.87 -13.73 14.04
C LEU A 1 -3.12 -13.41 12.74
N PHE A 2 -2.10 -14.19 12.38
CA PHE A 2 -1.16 -13.93 11.27
C PHE A 2 -1.82 -13.45 9.97
N ILE A 3 -2.85 -14.15 9.50
CA ILE A 3 -3.54 -13.85 8.24
C ILE A 3 -4.24 -12.47 8.25
N GLY A 4 -4.83 -12.09 9.39
CA GLY A 4 -5.43 -10.76 9.53
C GLY A 4 -4.38 -9.65 9.60
N ASP A 5 -3.22 -9.94 10.18
CA ASP A 5 -2.11 -8.98 10.21
C ASP A 5 -1.48 -8.82 8.81
N LEU A 6 -1.45 -9.89 8.00
CA LEU A 6 -1.07 -9.82 6.59
C LEU A 6 -1.94 -8.84 5.81
N GLU A 7 -3.26 -8.95 5.93
CA GLU A 7 -4.18 -8.01 5.28
C GLU A 7 -3.92 -6.57 5.70
N ARG A 8 -3.80 -6.32 7.00
CA ARG A 8 -3.58 -4.97 7.54
C ARG A 8 -2.26 -4.36 7.09
N VAL A 9 -1.17 -5.11 7.15
CA VAL A 9 0.17 -4.62 6.78
C VAL A 9 0.27 -4.39 5.28
N VAL A 10 -0.25 -5.31 4.45
CA VAL A 10 -0.26 -5.13 2.98
C VAL A 10 -1.09 -3.89 2.62
N ASN A 11 -2.28 -3.73 3.19
CA ASN A 11 -3.12 -2.56 2.95
C ASN A 11 -2.43 -1.26 3.38
N LEU A 12 -1.80 -1.24 4.56
CA LEU A 12 -1.06 -0.08 5.05
C LEU A 12 0.07 0.33 4.09
N LEU A 13 0.89 -0.62 3.65
CA LEU A 13 2.00 -0.38 2.72
C LEU A 13 1.50 0.18 1.38
N LEU A 14 0.42 -0.37 0.84
CA LEU A 14 -0.15 0.09 -0.43
C LEU A 14 -0.75 1.50 -0.30
N CYS A 15 -1.48 1.77 0.78
CA CYS A 15 -2.01 3.10 1.07
C CYS A 15 -0.90 4.15 1.23
N LEU A 16 0.18 3.83 1.94
CA LEU A 16 1.32 4.72 2.10
C LEU A 16 2.04 4.95 0.77
N SER A 17 2.21 3.91 -0.05
CA SER A 17 2.84 4.02 -1.37
C SER A 17 2.03 4.92 -2.31
N ALA A 18 0.71 4.76 -2.37
CA ALA A 18 -0.16 5.60 -3.16
C ALA A 18 -0.16 7.08 -2.67
N ARG A 19 -0.17 7.30 -1.36
CA ARG A 19 -0.07 8.65 -0.78
C ARG A 19 1.28 9.30 -1.08
N LEU A 20 2.37 8.53 -0.97
CA LEU A 20 3.72 9.01 -1.29
C LEU A 20 3.82 9.40 -2.76
N ALA A 21 3.36 8.55 -3.67
CA ALA A 21 3.37 8.83 -5.11
C ALA A 21 2.61 10.11 -5.46
N ARG A 22 1.44 10.34 -4.84
CA ARG A 22 0.68 11.59 -5.03
C ARG A 22 1.44 12.82 -4.55
N VAL A 23 2.09 12.74 -3.39
CA VAL A 23 2.91 13.86 -2.87
C VAL A 23 4.15 14.09 -3.74
N GLN A 24 4.78 13.02 -4.24
CA GLN A 24 5.92 13.13 -5.16
C GLN A 24 5.51 13.77 -6.50
N ASN A 25 4.35 13.41 -7.03
CA ASN A 25 3.81 14.06 -8.23
C ASN A 25 3.53 15.55 -7.97
N ALA A 26 2.92 15.90 -6.84
CA ALA A 26 2.68 17.30 -6.47
C ALA A 26 3.99 18.09 -6.30
N LEU A 27 5.01 17.49 -5.68
CA LEU A 27 6.34 18.11 -5.56
C LEU A 27 7.01 18.30 -6.93
N SER A 28 6.78 17.41 -7.89
CA SER A 28 7.34 17.53 -9.25
C SER A 28 6.75 18.69 -10.05
N THR A 29 5.59 19.21 -9.66
CA THR A 29 4.94 20.36 -10.28
C THR A 29 5.23 21.69 -9.59
N VAL A 30 5.94 21.68 -8.44
CA VAL A 30 6.33 22.90 -7.72
C VAL A 30 7.34 23.70 -8.54
N ASP A 31 7.09 25.00 -8.65
CA ASP A 31 7.91 25.94 -9.41
C ASP A 31 8.24 27.22 -8.60
N GLN A 32 8.82 28.23 -9.26
CA GLN A 32 9.17 29.51 -8.65
C GLN A 32 7.97 30.40 -8.26
N HIS A 33 6.76 30.08 -8.74
CA HIS A 33 5.53 30.82 -8.44
C HIS A 33 4.71 30.15 -7.35
N THR A 34 5.07 28.93 -6.97
CA THR A 34 4.44 28.19 -5.88
C THR A 34 4.74 28.87 -4.55
N ASP A 35 3.70 29.03 -3.73
CA ASP A 35 3.82 29.65 -2.41
C ASP A 35 4.84 28.91 -1.53
N ALA A 36 5.65 29.66 -0.78
CA ALA A 36 6.72 29.10 0.02
C ALA A 36 6.18 28.23 1.17
N GLU A 37 5.05 28.59 1.76
CA GLU A 37 4.40 27.80 2.81
C GLU A 37 3.81 26.51 2.23
N GLU A 38 3.20 26.58 1.05
CA GLU A 38 2.68 25.40 0.34
C GLU A 38 3.79 24.40 0.02
N LYS A 39 4.92 24.88 -0.54
CA LYS A 39 6.09 24.04 -0.81
C LYS A 39 6.62 23.39 0.47
N GLN A 40 6.79 24.17 1.54
CA GLN A 40 7.29 23.66 2.81
C GLN A 40 6.34 22.62 3.42
N SER A 41 5.03 22.81 3.27
CA SER A 41 4.00 21.86 3.71
C SER A 41 4.10 20.54 2.96
N LEU A 42 4.26 20.57 1.63
CA LEU A 42 4.46 19.37 0.80
C LEU A 42 5.74 18.62 1.18
N ASP A 43 6.85 19.32 1.41
CA ASP A 43 8.12 18.72 1.84
C ASP A 43 7.99 18.02 3.21
N ASN A 44 7.33 18.67 4.16
CA ASN A 44 7.07 18.10 5.48
C ASN A 44 6.21 16.85 5.38
N ARG A 45 5.17 16.88 4.54
CA ARG A 45 4.29 15.74 4.29
C ARG A 45 5.05 14.58 3.62
N HIS A 46 5.92 14.87 2.66
CA HIS A 46 6.76 13.86 2.01
C HIS A 46 7.69 13.18 3.02
N ARG A 47 8.41 13.95 3.85
CA ARG A 47 9.29 13.41 4.89
C ARG A 47 8.54 12.52 5.88
N LEU A 48 7.37 12.96 6.34
CA LEU A 48 6.53 12.18 7.23
C LEU A 48 6.09 10.85 6.59
N LEU A 49 5.62 10.87 5.34
CA LEU A 49 5.20 9.67 4.63
C LEU A 49 6.37 8.70 4.37
N CYS A 50 7.56 9.22 4.07
CA CYS A 50 8.77 8.39 3.96
C CYS A 50 9.06 7.64 5.26
N LYS A 51 9.00 8.35 6.41
CA LYS A 51 9.18 7.73 7.72
C LYS A 51 8.13 6.66 7.99
N GLN A 52 6.85 6.98 7.80
CA GLN A 52 5.75 6.03 7.98
C GLN A 52 5.89 4.79 7.09
N ARG A 53 6.40 4.95 5.87
CA ARG A 53 6.66 3.84 4.96
C ARG A 53 7.77 2.93 5.48
N GLU A 54 8.81 3.51 6.09
CA GLU A 54 9.88 2.72 6.71
C GLU A 54 9.36 1.94 7.92
N ASP A 55 8.62 2.61 8.82
CA ASP A 55 7.98 1.95 9.96
C ASP A 55 7.04 0.80 9.50
N ALA A 56 6.34 0.97 8.38
CA ALA A 56 5.49 -0.08 7.81
C ALA A 56 6.28 -1.25 7.20
N LYS A 57 7.51 -1.03 6.71
CA LYS A 57 8.40 -2.13 6.29
C LYS A 57 8.86 -2.95 7.48
N ASP A 58 9.18 -2.32 8.60
CA ASP A 58 9.53 -3.06 9.83
C ASP A 58 8.37 -3.97 10.28
N LEU A 59 7.13 -3.51 10.15
CA LEU A 59 5.94 -4.35 10.40
C LEU A 59 5.86 -5.54 9.44
N LYS A 60 6.23 -5.35 8.17
CA LYS A 60 6.28 -6.42 7.16
C LYS A 60 7.37 -7.43 7.46
N ASP A 61 8.56 -7.00 7.86
CA ASP A 61 9.65 -7.89 8.22
C ASP A 61 9.30 -8.71 9.47
N ASN A 62 8.66 -8.09 10.47
CA ASN A 62 8.16 -8.81 11.64
C ASN A 62 7.05 -9.81 11.26
N LEU A 63 6.18 -9.45 10.32
CA LEU A 63 5.16 -10.36 9.80
C LEU A 63 5.79 -11.55 9.07
N ASP A 64 6.84 -11.35 8.27
CA ASP A 64 7.53 -12.42 7.54
C ASP A 64 8.27 -13.37 8.49
N ARG A 65 8.86 -12.84 9.56
CA ARG A 65 9.41 -13.69 10.64
C ARG A 65 8.31 -14.55 11.28
N ARG A 66 7.12 -13.97 11.52
CA ARG A 66 5.97 -14.73 12.04
C ARG A 66 5.43 -15.75 11.05
N GLU A 67 5.40 -15.44 9.76
CA GLU A 67 5.03 -16.39 8.69
C GLU A 67 5.93 -17.62 8.75
N ASN A 68 7.25 -17.43 8.81
CA ASN A 68 8.22 -18.51 8.89
C ASN A 68 8.01 -19.40 10.13
N LEU A 69 7.70 -18.79 11.29
CA LEU A 69 7.40 -19.53 12.52
C LEU A 69 6.12 -20.36 12.38
N VAL A 70 5.06 -19.80 11.80
CA VAL A 70 3.80 -20.52 11.55
C VAL A 70 4.03 -21.65 10.57
N SER A 71 4.73 -21.40 9.46
CA SER A 71 5.07 -22.39 8.44
C SER A 71 5.89 -23.55 9.03
N SER A 72 6.90 -23.24 9.84
CA SER A 72 7.73 -24.24 10.53
C SER A 72 6.94 -25.05 11.55
N PHE A 73 5.97 -24.43 12.23
CA PHE A 73 5.05 -25.13 13.12
C PHE A 73 4.16 -26.11 12.35
N LEU A 74 3.53 -25.65 11.26
CA LEU A 74 2.65 -26.45 10.42
C LEU A 74 3.39 -27.62 9.74
N ALA A 75 4.66 -27.44 9.36
CA ALA A 75 5.48 -28.48 8.76
C ALA A 75 5.66 -29.73 9.66
N ARG A 76 5.46 -29.60 10.98
CA ARG A 76 5.51 -30.72 11.93
C ARG A 76 4.19 -31.46 12.08
N GLN A 77 3.10 -30.90 11.55
CA GLN A 77 1.72 -31.40 11.76
C GLN A 77 1.03 -31.78 10.45
N LEU A 78 1.49 -31.24 9.32
CA LEU A 78 0.87 -31.40 8.01
C LEU A 78 1.73 -32.25 7.08
N SER A 79 1.07 -32.88 6.11
CA SER A 79 1.76 -33.48 4.96
C SER A 79 2.44 -32.42 4.10
N ALA A 80 3.37 -32.85 3.25
CA ALA A 80 4.07 -31.95 2.32
C ALA A 80 3.10 -31.22 1.37
N GLU A 81 2.05 -31.90 0.90
CA GLU A 81 1.01 -31.33 0.03
C GLU A 81 0.21 -30.24 0.76
N GLN A 82 -0.29 -30.53 1.96
CA GLN A 82 -1.02 -29.55 2.78
C GLN A 82 -0.16 -28.33 3.14
N LEU A 83 1.14 -28.52 3.42
CA LEU A 83 2.06 -27.42 3.66
C LEU A 83 2.31 -26.58 2.39
N GLN A 84 2.36 -27.22 1.22
CA GLN A 84 2.44 -26.52 -0.06
C GLN A 84 1.18 -25.68 -0.32
N ASP A 85 0.01 -26.25 -0.06
CA ASP A 85 -1.28 -25.56 -0.18
C ASP A 85 -1.37 -24.35 0.77
N TYR A 86 -0.92 -24.51 2.02
CA TYR A 86 -0.82 -23.38 2.95
C TYR A 86 0.05 -22.24 2.41
N ARG A 87 1.27 -22.55 1.94
CA ARG A 87 2.17 -21.53 1.38
C ARG A 87 1.58 -20.86 0.16
N ARG A 88 0.97 -21.64 -0.73
CA ARG A 88 0.27 -21.13 -1.92
C ARG A 88 -0.90 -20.22 -1.54
N PHE A 89 -1.67 -20.59 -0.51
CA PHE A 89 -2.77 -19.78 0.01
C PHE A 89 -2.27 -18.42 0.51
N VAL A 90 -1.22 -18.38 1.34
CA VAL A 90 -0.65 -17.12 1.87
C VAL A 90 -0.17 -16.21 0.74
N GLN A 91 0.57 -16.77 -0.22
CA GLN A 91 1.07 -16.03 -1.39
C GLN A 91 -0.08 -15.49 -2.27
N THR A 92 -1.07 -16.35 -2.56
CA THR A 92 -2.24 -15.97 -3.37
C THR A 92 -3.03 -14.87 -2.68
N LYS A 93 -3.24 -14.97 -1.37
CA LYS A 93 -3.93 -13.95 -0.58
C LYS A 93 -3.23 -12.60 -0.66
N ALA A 94 -1.91 -12.56 -0.49
CA ALA A 94 -1.12 -11.33 -0.64
C ALA A 94 -1.24 -10.73 -2.05
N SER A 95 -1.15 -11.57 -3.09
CA SER A 95 -1.31 -11.14 -4.49
C SER A 95 -2.70 -10.56 -4.78
N LEU A 96 -3.75 -11.20 -4.27
CA LEU A 96 -5.13 -10.74 -4.44
C LEU A 96 -5.37 -9.40 -3.73
N LEU A 97 -4.83 -9.20 -2.52
CA LEU A 97 -4.93 -7.92 -1.82
C LEU A 97 -4.27 -6.77 -2.61
N ILE A 98 -3.09 -7.02 -3.19
CA ILE A 98 -2.41 -6.03 -4.03
C ILE A 98 -3.26 -5.69 -5.25
N ARG A 99 -3.78 -6.70 -5.96
CA ARG A 99 -4.65 -6.50 -7.14
C ARG A 99 -5.93 -5.77 -6.79
N GLN A 100 -6.56 -6.14 -5.68
CA GLN A 100 -7.77 -5.47 -5.20
C GLN A 100 -7.49 -3.98 -4.96
N LYS A 101 -6.41 -3.63 -4.25
CA LYS A 101 -6.06 -2.24 -3.97
C LYS A 101 -5.72 -1.44 -5.23
N ASP A 102 -5.05 -2.06 -6.20
CA ASP A 102 -4.79 -1.43 -7.51
C ASP A 102 -6.10 -1.13 -8.26
N LEU A 103 -7.05 -2.07 -8.27
CA LEU A 103 -8.37 -1.86 -8.87
C LEU A 103 -9.16 -0.76 -8.15
N GLU A 104 -9.15 -0.75 -6.81
CA GLU A 104 -9.81 0.29 -6.00
C GLU A 104 -9.24 1.69 -6.30
N GLU A 105 -7.92 1.83 -6.45
CA GLU A 105 -7.30 3.11 -6.78
C GLU A 105 -7.61 3.55 -8.21
N LYS A 106 -7.61 2.62 -9.18
CA LYS A 106 -8.02 2.90 -10.57
C LYS A 106 -9.47 3.35 -10.65
N GLN A 107 -10.36 2.70 -9.91
CA GLN A 107 -11.77 3.09 -9.82
C GLN A 107 -11.89 4.50 -9.24
N ARG A 108 -11.26 4.77 -8.10
CA ARG A 108 -11.25 6.08 -7.45
C ARG A 108 -10.77 7.20 -8.38
N LEU A 109 -9.68 6.97 -9.11
CA LEU A 109 -9.16 7.93 -10.09
C LEU A 109 -10.14 8.16 -11.26
N GLY A 110 -10.79 7.10 -11.74
CA GLY A 110 -11.82 7.22 -12.77
C GLY A 110 -13.03 8.04 -12.31
N GLU A 111 -13.47 7.84 -11.07
CA GLU A 111 -14.56 8.61 -10.46
C GLU A 111 -14.19 10.10 -10.33
N GLU A 112 -12.98 10.41 -9.85
CA GLU A 112 -12.47 11.80 -9.77
C GLU A 112 -12.41 12.48 -11.15
N GLN A 113 -11.99 11.75 -12.18
CA GLN A 113 -11.94 12.27 -13.55
C GLN A 113 -13.33 12.54 -14.12
N LEU A 114 -14.27 11.62 -13.91
CA LEU A 114 -15.66 11.79 -14.35
C LEU A 114 -16.33 12.99 -13.68
N GLU A 115 -16.10 13.18 -12.38
CA GLU A 115 -16.62 14.33 -11.63
C GLU A 115 -16.02 15.65 -12.17
N ALA A 116 -14.71 15.70 -12.40
CA ALA A 116 -14.05 16.89 -12.94
C ALA A 116 -14.58 17.26 -14.34
N LEU A 117 -14.85 16.27 -15.20
CA LEU A 117 -15.43 16.49 -16.53
C LEU A 117 -16.89 16.96 -16.44
N SER A 118 -17.68 16.35 -15.56
CA SER A 118 -19.11 16.71 -15.39
C SER A 118 -19.30 18.10 -14.81
N ASN A 119 -18.38 18.55 -13.96
CA ASN A 119 -18.37 19.88 -13.37
C ASN A 119 -17.66 20.93 -14.25
N SER A 120 -17.10 20.54 -15.40
CA SER A 120 -16.51 21.48 -16.34
C SER A 120 -17.63 22.22 -17.09
N PRO A 121 -17.63 23.57 -17.12
CA PRO A 121 -18.66 24.31 -17.82
C PRO A 121 -18.58 23.98 -19.31
N SER A 122 -19.73 23.64 -19.90
CA SER A 122 -19.87 23.52 -21.36
C SER A 122 -19.43 24.85 -21.98
N ARG A 123 -18.35 24.83 -22.77
CA ARG A 123 -17.94 25.99 -23.58
C ARG A 123 -18.97 26.28 -24.66
#